data_AF-A0A2I4AJE0-F1
#
_entry.id   AF-A0A2I4AJE0-F1
#
_cell.length_a   1.000
_cell.length_b   1.000
_cell.length_c   1.000
_cell.angle_alpha   90.00
_cell.angle_beta   90.00
_cell.angle_gamma   90.00
#
_symmetry.space_group_name_H-M   'P 1'
#
loop_
_entity.id
_entity.type
_entity.pdbx_description
1 polymer ?
#
loop_
_entity_poly.entity_id
_entity_poly.type
_entity_poly.pdbx_seq_one_letter_code
_entity_poly.pdbx_strand_id
1 'polypeptide(L)'
;MRKSKVHYQVAVIINYLGHCISLGALLLAFTLFMRLRSIRCLRNIIHWNLISAFILRNATWFIVQLTMNPSVTESNQVWCRLVTAAYNYFHVTNFFWMFGEGCYLHTAVVLTYSTDKLRKWMFVCIGWGIPFPIIVAWAFGKLYYDNEKCWFGKRAGVYTDYIYQGPMILVLLINFVFLFNIVRIL
;
A
#
# COMPACT_ATOMS: atom_id res chain seq x y z
N MET A 1 -29.12 -9.72 14.92
CA MET A 1 -28.18 -8.62 15.25
C MET A 1 -27.02 -9.01 16.18
N ARG A 2 -27.22 -9.78 17.28
CA ARG A 2 -26.15 -10.13 18.24
C ARG A 2 -25.00 -10.97 17.63
N LYS A 3 -25.30 -11.98 16.80
CA LYS A 3 -24.27 -12.80 16.11
C LYS A 3 -23.35 -11.95 15.21
N SER A 4 -23.91 -11.01 14.44
CA SER A 4 -23.13 -10.12 13.55
C SER A 4 -22.17 -9.20 14.32
N LYS A 5 -22.59 -8.66 15.47
CA LYS A 5 -21.70 -7.85 16.33
C LYS A 5 -20.54 -8.67 16.90
N VAL A 6 -20.80 -9.92 17.29
CA VAL A 6 -19.75 -10.84 17.79
C VAL A 6 -18.73 -11.14 16.70
N HIS A 7 -19.16 -11.45 15.47
CA HIS A 7 -18.23 -11.66 14.35
C HIS A 7 -17.38 -10.43 14.06
N TYR A 8 -17.98 -9.23 14.07
CA TYR A 8 -17.24 -7.99 13.88
C TYR A 8 -16.19 -7.77 14.97
N GLN A 9 -16.55 -7.94 16.25
CA GLN A 9 -15.60 -7.76 17.36
C GLN A 9 -14.45 -8.76 17.31
N VAL A 10 -14.72 -10.03 17.03
CA VAL A 10 -13.68 -11.05 16.88
C VAL A 10 -12.75 -10.70 15.71
N ALA A 11 -13.29 -10.29 14.56
CA ALA A 11 -12.49 -9.89 13.41
C ALA A 11 -11.60 -8.67 13.71
N VAL A 12 -12.12 -7.66 14.43
CA VAL A 12 -11.35 -6.49 14.83
C VAL A 12 -10.19 -6.86 15.76
N ILE A 13 -10.43 -7.75 16.74
CA ILE A 13 -9.38 -8.19 17.67
C ILE A 13 -8.26 -8.93 16.91
N ILE A 14 -8.64 -9.88 16.04
CA ILE A 14 -7.67 -10.64 15.24
C ILE A 14 -6.87 -9.69 14.33
N ASN A 15 -7.55 -8.76 13.66
CA ASN A 15 -6.90 -7.81 12.77
C ASN A 15 -5.94 -6.87 13.52
N TYR A 16 -6.34 -6.39 14.70
CA TYR A 16 -5.50 -5.56 15.56
C TYR A 16 -4.24 -6.29 16.01
N LEU A 17 -4.37 -7.52 16.52
CA LEU A 17 -3.22 -8.35 16.91
C LEU A 17 -2.30 -8.64 15.72
N GLY A 18 -2.88 -8.97 14.56
CA GLY A 18 -2.13 -9.21 13.32
C GLY A 18 -1.31 -8.00 12.88
N HIS A 19 -1.88 -6.79 12.94
CA HIS A 19 -1.18 -5.55 12.62
C HIS A 19 -0.07 -5.23 13.63
N CYS A 20 -0.27 -5.49 14.93
CA CYS A 20 0.79 -5.34 15.94
C CYS A 20 1.98 -6.26 15.68
N ILE A 21 1.72 -7.55 15.44
CA ILE A 21 2.77 -8.55 15.18
C ILE A 21 3.50 -8.20 13.88
N SER A 22 2.75 -7.86 12.83
CA SER A 22 3.32 -7.47 11.53
C SER A 22 4.21 -6.24 11.64
N LEU A 23 3.78 -5.20 12.37
CA LEU A 23 4.58 -4.01 12.59
C LEU A 23 5.87 -4.32 13.37
N GLY A 24 5.79 -5.13 14.42
CA GLY A 24 6.96 -5.57 15.19
C GLY A 24 7.97 -6.32 14.33
N ALA A 25 7.52 -7.28 13.52
CA ALA A 25 8.37 -8.03 12.59
C ALA A 25 9.01 -7.12 11.52
N LEU A 26 8.24 -6.19 10.95
CA LEU A 26 8.72 -5.23 9.94
C LEU A 26 9.79 -4.29 10.53
N LEU A 27 9.59 -3.80 11.76
CA LEU A 27 10.58 -2.96 12.45
C LEU A 27 11.87 -3.73 12.72
N LEU A 28 11.77 -4.99 13.15
CA LEU A 28 12.94 -5.85 13.32
C LEU A 28 13.69 -6.03 11.99
N ALA A 29 12.98 -6.37 10.92
CA ALA A 29 13.59 -6.49 9.59
C ALA A 29 14.27 -5.18 9.15
N PHE A 30 13.59 -4.04 9.30
CA PHE A 30 14.12 -2.72 8.98
C PHE A 30 15.41 -2.40 9.75
N THR A 31 15.46 -2.69 11.06
CA THR A 31 16.65 -2.44 11.88
C THR A 31 17.83 -3.33 11.48
N LEU A 32 17.58 -4.59 11.12
CA LEU A 32 18.60 -5.51 10.61
C LEU A 32 19.19 -5.03 9.29
N PHE A 33 18.34 -4.64 8.32
CA PHE A 33 18.80 -4.09 7.04
C PHE A 33 19.58 -2.77 7.21
N MET A 34 19.20 -1.93 8.16
CA MET A 34 19.89 -0.67 8.48
C MET A 34 21.28 -0.89 9.10
N ARG A 35 21.43 -1.87 9.99
CA ARG A 35 22.72 -2.17 10.64
C ARG A 35 23.73 -2.79 9.68
N LEU A 36 23.26 -3.56 8.69
CA LEU A 36 24.11 -4.20 7.68
C LEU A 36 24.45 -3.22 6.54
N ARG A 37 25.29 -2.21 6.86
CA ARG A 37 25.76 -1.15 5.93
C ARG A 37 26.44 -1.69 4.65
N SER A 38 26.90 -2.94 4.68
CA SER A 38 27.64 -3.63 3.63
C SER A 38 26.80 -4.01 2.39
N ILE A 39 25.46 -4.08 2.48
CA ILE A 39 24.60 -4.63 1.41
C ILE A 39 23.86 -3.53 0.60
N ARG A 40 24.44 -2.33 0.38
CA ARG A 40 23.75 -1.22 -0.34
C ARG A 40 23.66 -1.40 -1.87
N CYS A 41 23.25 -2.59 -2.32
CA CYS A 41 22.91 -2.92 -3.71
C CYS A 41 21.51 -2.41 -4.10
N LEU A 42 21.20 -2.36 -5.40
CA LEU A 42 19.87 -1.97 -5.93
C LEU A 42 18.73 -2.77 -5.28
N ARG A 43 18.89 -4.10 -5.16
CA ARG A 43 17.97 -5.01 -4.46
C ARG A 43 17.62 -4.55 -3.05
N ASN A 44 18.62 -4.16 -2.26
CA ASN A 44 18.42 -3.77 -0.87
C ASN A 44 17.70 -2.42 -0.76
N ILE A 45 17.90 -1.51 -1.72
CA ILE A 45 17.14 -0.25 -1.77
C ILE A 45 15.66 -0.53 -2.03
N ILE A 46 15.34 -1.43 -2.96
CA ILE A 46 13.95 -1.79 -3.27
C ILE A 46 13.28 -2.41 -2.05
N HIS A 47 13.91 -3.42 -1.42
CA HIS A 47 13.35 -4.05 -0.22
C HIS A 47 13.20 -3.08 0.94
N TRP A 48 14.17 -2.20 1.18
CA TRP A 48 14.05 -1.23 2.27
C TRP A 48 12.89 -0.25 2.03
N ASN A 49 12.70 0.23 0.81
CA ASN A 49 11.55 1.09 0.48
C ASN A 49 10.22 0.33 0.59
N LEU A 50 10.17 -0.94 0.17
CA LEU A 50 8.97 -1.79 0.32
C LEU A 50 8.61 -1.99 1.80
N ILE A 51 9.59 -2.35 2.64
CA ILE A 51 9.39 -2.50 4.09
C ILE A 51 8.90 -1.18 4.70
N SER A 52 9.48 -0.05 4.26
CA SER A 52 9.06 1.28 4.71
C SER A 52 7.61 1.60 4.31
N ALA A 53 7.19 1.27 3.09
CA ALA A 53 5.81 1.41 2.64
C ALA A 53 4.84 0.55 3.47
N PHE A 54 5.23 -0.67 3.85
CA PHE A 54 4.43 -1.51 4.72
C PHE A 54 4.33 -0.96 6.14
N ILE A 55 5.43 -0.43 6.70
CA ILE A 55 5.43 0.23 8.02
C ILE A 55 4.48 1.42 8.00
N LEU A 56 4.56 2.30 7.00
CA LEU A 56 3.70 3.49 6.89
C LEU A 56 2.22 3.12 6.73
N ARG A 57 1.91 2.06 5.99
CA ARG A 57 0.55 1.53 5.85
C ARG A 57 0.01 0.96 7.16
N ASN A 58 0.82 0.23 7.92
CA ASN A 58 0.43 -0.27 9.23
C ASN A 58 0.25 0.88 10.23
N ALA A 59 1.16 1.86 10.25
CA ALA A 59 1.06 3.04 11.09
C ALA A 59 -0.21 3.86 10.79
N THR A 60 -0.52 4.09 9.51
CA THR A 60 -1.76 4.78 9.13
C THR A 60 -3.01 3.96 9.44
N TRP A 61 -2.95 2.63 9.40
CA TRP A 61 -4.06 1.79 9.85
C TRP A 61 -4.38 2.05 11.33
N PHE A 62 -3.36 2.11 12.20
CA PHE A 62 -3.57 2.47 13.62
C PHE A 62 -4.16 3.88 13.78
N ILE A 63 -3.66 4.86 13.02
CA ILE A 63 -4.22 6.22 13.03
C ILE A 63 -5.69 6.19 12.66
N VAL A 64 -6.07 5.49 11.59
CA VAL A 64 -7.47 5.33 11.18
C VAL A 64 -8.28 4.68 12.32
N GLN A 65 -7.82 3.59 12.92
CA GLN A 65 -8.58 2.94 14.01
C GLN A 65 -8.78 3.85 15.24
N LEU A 66 -7.80 4.67 15.59
CA LEU A 66 -7.87 5.56 16.75
C LEU A 66 -8.73 6.79 16.49
N THR A 67 -8.76 7.28 15.24
CA THR A 67 -9.38 8.56 14.89
C THR A 67 -10.76 8.41 14.27
N MET A 68 -11.05 7.30 13.59
CA MET A 68 -12.29 7.09 12.83
C MET A 68 -13.44 6.62 13.75
N ASN A 69 -13.97 7.55 14.54
CA ASN A 69 -15.18 7.34 15.33
C ASN A 69 -16.43 7.81 14.56
N PRO A 70 -17.64 7.29 14.88
CA PRO A 70 -18.87 7.72 14.21
C PRO A 70 -19.11 9.23 14.31
N SER A 71 -18.81 9.83 15.47
CA SER A 71 -18.92 11.28 15.70
C SER A 71 -17.99 12.11 14.81
N VAL A 72 -16.78 11.61 14.57
CA VAL A 72 -15.77 12.25 13.71
C VAL A 72 -16.12 12.09 12.23
N THR A 73 -16.64 10.92 11.87
CA THR A 73 -17.02 10.62 10.49
C THR A 73 -18.17 11.52 10.03
N GLU A 74 -19.11 11.81 10.93
CA GLU A 74 -20.24 12.74 10.68
C GLU A 74 -19.81 14.21 10.70
N SER A 75 -18.76 14.58 11.46
CA SER A 75 -18.26 15.97 11.49
C SER A 75 -17.52 16.40 10.21
N ASN A 76 -17.13 15.43 9.37
CA ASN A 76 -16.57 15.61 8.03
C ASN A 76 -15.41 16.62 7.97
N GLN A 77 -14.55 16.61 8.98
CA GLN A 77 -13.42 17.52 9.09
C GLN A 77 -12.33 17.22 8.04
N VAL A 78 -11.60 18.26 7.62
CA VAL A 78 -10.56 18.16 6.58
C VAL A 78 -9.47 17.15 6.96
N TRP A 79 -9.05 17.11 8.23
CA TRP A 79 -8.01 16.19 8.68
C TRP A 79 -8.43 14.71 8.53
N CYS A 80 -9.71 14.39 8.69
CA CYS A 80 -10.25 13.04 8.57
C CYS A 80 -10.22 12.57 7.10
N ARG A 81 -10.43 13.48 6.15
CA ARG A 81 -10.24 13.24 4.71
C ARG A 81 -8.76 13.01 4.38
N LEU A 82 -7.86 13.80 4.97
CA LEU A 82 -6.41 13.63 4.79
C LEU A 82 -5.92 12.29 5.31
N VAL A 83 -6.40 11.83 6.48
CA VAL A 83 -6.05 10.51 7.04
C VAL A 83 -6.51 9.39 6.10
N THR A 84 -7.72 9.48 5.55
CA THR A 84 -8.25 8.49 4.60
C THR A 84 -7.46 8.50 3.28
N ALA A 85 -7.14 9.68 2.75
CA ALA A 85 -6.33 9.81 1.55
C ALA A 85 -4.91 9.26 1.76
N ALA A 86 -4.28 9.55 2.90
CA ALA A 86 -2.97 9.02 3.26
C ALA A 86 -3.00 7.48 3.40
N TYR A 87 -4.04 6.93 4.05
CA TYR A 87 -4.21 5.48 4.14
C TYR A 87 -4.29 4.84 2.75
N ASN A 88 -5.12 5.37 1.85
CA ASN A 88 -5.26 4.86 0.48
C ASN A 88 -3.97 5.03 -0.33
N TYR A 89 -3.26 6.15 -0.17
CA TYR A 89 -1.95 6.38 -0.78
C TYR A 89 -0.94 5.31 -0.38
N PHE A 90 -0.76 5.06 0.92
CA PHE A 90 0.14 4.00 1.37
C PHE A 90 -0.33 2.61 0.93
N HIS A 91 -1.62 2.39 0.67
CA HIS A 91 -2.06 1.15 0.04
C HIS A 91 -1.48 0.98 -1.36
N VAL A 92 -1.70 1.98 -2.21
CA VAL A 92 -1.31 1.96 -3.62
C VAL A 92 0.22 1.87 -3.69
N THR A 93 0.93 2.67 -2.90
CA THR A 93 2.39 2.65 -2.80
C THR A 93 2.94 1.27 -2.43
N ASN A 94 2.27 0.49 -1.57
CA ASN A 94 2.70 -0.89 -1.30
C ASN A 94 2.62 -1.79 -2.52
N PHE A 95 1.53 -1.72 -3.30
CA PHE A 95 1.41 -2.50 -4.54
C PHE A 95 2.45 -2.07 -5.59
N PHE A 96 2.70 -0.76 -5.72
CA PHE A 96 3.72 -0.25 -6.65
C PHE A 96 5.14 -0.60 -6.23
N TRP A 97 5.46 -0.64 -4.93
CA TRP A 97 6.77 -1.13 -4.46
C TRP A 97 6.92 -2.64 -4.64
N MET A 98 5.84 -3.41 -4.43
CA MET A 98 5.83 -4.86 -4.71
C MET A 98 6.05 -5.12 -6.20
N PHE A 99 5.47 -4.28 -7.08
CA PHE A 99 5.75 -4.28 -8.51
C PHE A 99 7.20 -3.96 -8.86
N GLY A 100 7.80 -2.98 -8.19
CA GLY A 100 9.22 -2.68 -8.35
C GLY A 100 10.09 -3.89 -8.03
N GLU A 101 9.77 -4.63 -6.98
CA GLU A 101 10.45 -5.88 -6.62
C GLU A 101 10.24 -6.97 -7.68
N GLY A 102 9.01 -7.19 -8.13
CA GLY A 102 8.68 -8.16 -9.19
C GLY A 102 9.40 -7.88 -10.51
N CYS A 103 9.43 -6.62 -10.95
CA CYS A 103 10.17 -6.17 -12.13
C CYS A 103 11.67 -6.42 -12.00
N TYR A 104 12.23 -6.11 -10.82
CA TYR A 104 13.65 -6.32 -10.54
C TYR A 104 14.00 -7.81 -10.62
N LEU A 105 13.21 -8.67 -9.98
CA LEU A 105 13.43 -10.12 -9.98
C LEU A 105 13.30 -10.71 -11.39
N HIS A 106 12.25 -10.34 -12.12
CA HIS A 106 12.05 -10.79 -13.50
C HIS A 106 13.21 -10.38 -14.41
N THR A 107 13.65 -9.12 -14.34
CA THR A 107 14.79 -8.65 -15.16
C THR A 107 16.09 -9.36 -14.76
N ALA A 108 16.33 -9.58 -13.47
CA ALA A 108 17.53 -10.25 -12.99
C ALA A 108 17.62 -11.72 -13.43
N VAL A 109 16.49 -12.44 -13.48
CA VAL A 109 16.44 -13.86 -13.88
C VAL A 109 16.42 -14.04 -15.40
N VAL A 110 15.55 -13.29 -16.10
CA VAL A 110 15.28 -13.50 -17.53
C VAL A 110 16.26 -12.75 -18.43
N LEU A 111 16.64 -11.53 -18.02
CA LEU A 111 17.41 -10.59 -18.83
C LEU A 111 18.72 -10.24 -18.13
N THR A 112 19.42 -11.23 -17.55
CA THR A 112 20.66 -11.14 -16.74
C THR A 112 21.67 -10.04 -17.13
N TYR A 113 21.70 -9.59 -18.39
CA TYR A 113 22.55 -8.50 -18.92
C TYR A 113 21.98 -7.07 -18.77
N SER A 114 20.69 -6.89 -18.46
CA SER A 114 19.99 -5.60 -18.47
C SER A 114 19.84 -4.93 -17.10
N THR A 115 20.31 -5.55 -16.00
CA THR A 115 20.22 -4.96 -14.66
C THR A 115 21.06 -3.69 -14.51
N ASP A 116 22.14 -3.53 -15.28
CA ASP A 116 22.98 -2.32 -15.26
C ASP A 116 22.28 -1.09 -15.86
N LYS A 117 21.25 -1.29 -16.70
CA LYS A 117 20.44 -0.18 -17.25
C LYS A 117 19.38 0.31 -16.26
N LEU A 118 19.06 -0.48 -15.23
CA LEU A 118 18.01 -0.16 -14.27
C LEU A 118 18.51 0.86 -13.24
N ARG A 119 18.13 2.13 -13.44
CA ARG A 119 18.48 3.22 -12.51
C ARG A 119 17.62 3.18 -11.25
N LYS A 120 18.28 3.31 -10.08
CA LYS A 120 17.64 3.39 -8.74
C LYS A 120 16.50 4.42 -8.69
N TRP A 121 16.70 5.59 -9.31
CA TRP A 121 15.74 6.69 -9.32
C TRP A 121 14.41 6.32 -10.00
N MET A 122 14.44 5.43 -11.01
CA MET A 122 13.24 4.99 -11.72
C MET A 122 12.29 4.22 -10.79
N PHE A 123 12.82 3.31 -9.97
CA PHE A 123 12.01 2.57 -8.99
C PHE A 123 11.42 3.48 -7.92
N VAL A 124 12.18 4.48 -7.47
CA VAL A 124 11.68 5.48 -6.50
C VAL A 124 10.53 6.30 -7.11
N CYS A 125 10.64 6.72 -8.37
CA CYS A 125 9.55 7.38 -9.09
C CYS A 125 8.32 6.49 -9.25
N ILE A 126 8.50 5.22 -9.59
CA ILE A 126 7.40 4.27 -9.75
C ILE A 126 6.71 4.01 -8.41
N GLY A 127 7.51 3.78 -7.36
CA GLY A 127 7.02 3.43 -6.04
C GLY A 127 6.34 4.58 -5.31
N TRP A 128 6.95 5.77 -5.24
CA TRP A 128 6.40 6.93 -4.52
C TRP A 128 5.72 7.95 -5.42
N GLY A 129 6.20 8.12 -6.65
CA GLY A 129 5.72 9.16 -7.56
C GLY A 129 4.38 8.83 -8.20
N ILE A 130 4.19 7.63 -8.76
CA ILE A 130 2.96 7.24 -9.47
C ILE A 130 1.72 7.15 -8.57
N PRO A 131 1.79 6.64 -7.32
CA PRO A 131 0.63 6.60 -6.44
C PRO A 131 0.05 7.98 -6.10
N PHE A 132 0.87 9.03 -6.11
CA PHE A 132 0.45 10.39 -5.75
C PHE A 132 -0.64 10.96 -6.70
N PRO A 133 -0.42 11.07 -8.02
CA PRO A 133 -1.44 11.56 -8.95
C PRO A 133 -2.70 10.67 -8.98
N ILE A 134 -2.57 9.35 -8.77
CA ILE A 134 -3.72 8.44 -8.69
C ILE A 134 -4.63 8.83 -7.52
N ILE A 135 -4.05 9.07 -6.34
CA ILE A 135 -4.81 9.46 -5.16
C ILE A 135 -5.34 10.89 -5.27
N VAL A 136 -4.59 11.80 -5.89
CA VAL A 136 -5.07 13.17 -6.16
C VAL A 136 -6.31 13.13 -7.07
N ALA A 137 -6.26 12.35 -8.15
CA ALA A 137 -7.42 12.16 -9.04
C ALA A 137 -8.62 11.54 -8.30
N TRP A 138 -8.38 10.54 -7.44
CA TRP A 138 -9.42 9.97 -6.60
C TRP A 138 -10.01 10.98 -5.61
N ALA A 139 -9.17 11.80 -4.98
CA ALA A 139 -9.58 12.83 -4.02
C ALA A 139 -10.45 13.90 -4.70
N PHE A 140 -10.10 14.34 -5.90
CA PHE A 140 -10.93 15.24 -6.70
C PHE A 140 -12.27 14.59 -7.07
N GLY A 141 -12.26 13.31 -7.48
CA GLY A 141 -13.49 12.55 -7.73
C GLY A 141 -14.38 12.46 -6.50
N LYS A 142 -13.81 12.16 -5.33
CA LYS A 142 -14.55 12.15 -4.06
C LYS A 142 -15.10 13.52 -3.68
N LEU A 143 -14.34 14.59 -3.89
CA LEU A 143 -14.80 15.95 -3.61
C LEU A 143 -16.05 16.34 -4.43
N TYR A 144 -16.10 15.93 -5.70
CA TYR A 144 -17.20 16.28 -6.61
C TYR A 144 -18.42 15.37 -6.46
N TYR A 145 -18.22 14.06 -6.30
CA TYR A 145 -19.31 13.07 -6.32
C TYR A 145 -19.78 12.62 -4.94
N ASP A 146 -18.92 12.63 -3.91
CA ASP A 146 -19.24 12.04 -2.61
C ASP A 146 -18.40 12.63 -1.47
N ASN A 147 -18.78 13.83 -1.01
CA ASN A 147 -18.06 14.57 0.03
C ASN A 147 -18.56 14.26 1.45
N GLU A 148 -19.18 13.10 1.67
CA GLU A 148 -19.74 12.68 2.97
C GLU A 148 -18.81 11.68 3.69
N LYS A 149 -18.98 11.58 5.01
CA LYS A 149 -18.35 10.54 5.86
C LYS A 149 -16.83 10.40 5.70
N CYS A 150 -16.12 11.53 5.64
CA CYS A 150 -14.66 11.60 5.50
C CYS A 150 -14.05 10.77 4.35
N TRP A 151 -14.81 10.50 3.27
CA TRP A 151 -14.43 9.60 2.17
C TRP A 151 -14.19 8.13 2.57
N PHE A 152 -14.59 7.76 3.80
CA PHE A 152 -14.52 6.39 4.31
C PHE A 152 -15.84 5.64 4.12
N GLY A 153 -16.95 6.37 4.05
CA GLY A 153 -18.26 5.82 3.69
C GLY A 153 -18.31 5.36 2.24
N LYS A 154 -18.86 4.17 2.00
CA LYS A 154 -19.18 3.68 0.67
C LYS A 154 -20.63 4.00 0.35
N ARG A 155 -20.87 4.90 -0.61
CA ARG A 155 -22.21 5.16 -1.13
C ARG A 155 -22.55 4.19 -2.26
N ALA A 156 -23.65 3.45 -2.11
CA ALA A 156 -24.12 2.55 -3.16
C ALA A 156 -24.44 3.34 -4.44
N GLY A 157 -23.90 2.91 -5.58
CA GLY A 157 -24.14 3.53 -6.90
C GLY A 157 -23.02 4.45 -7.41
N VAL A 158 -22.03 4.81 -6.60
CA VAL A 158 -20.88 5.65 -7.03
C VAL A 158 -19.57 4.90 -6.80
N TYR A 159 -18.94 4.48 -7.89
CA TYR A 159 -17.74 3.62 -7.91
C TYR A 159 -16.43 4.42 -7.96
N THR A 160 -16.33 5.54 -7.24
CA THR A 160 -15.11 6.39 -7.23
C THR A 160 -13.86 5.64 -6.81
N ASP A 161 -13.98 4.61 -5.97
CA ASP A 161 -12.85 3.84 -5.45
C ASP A 161 -12.12 3.03 -6.53
N TYR A 162 -12.77 2.79 -7.68
CA TYR A 162 -12.12 2.13 -8.83
C TYR A 162 -10.97 2.95 -9.41
N ILE A 163 -10.93 4.27 -9.19
CA ILE A 163 -9.85 5.15 -9.67
C ILE A 163 -8.49 4.69 -9.14
N TYR A 164 -8.42 4.28 -7.88
CA TYR A 164 -7.17 3.74 -7.30
C TYR A 164 -7.13 2.21 -7.30
N GLN A 165 -8.27 1.51 -7.25
CA GLN A 165 -8.31 0.04 -7.30
C GLN A 165 -7.94 -0.54 -8.66
N GLY A 166 -8.32 0.09 -9.77
CA GLY A 166 -7.97 -0.35 -11.11
C GLY A 166 -6.46 -0.50 -11.32
N PRO A 167 -5.65 0.55 -11.07
CA PRO A 167 -4.20 0.47 -11.14
C PRO A 167 -3.59 -0.61 -10.22
N MET A 168 -4.12 -0.81 -9.01
CA MET A 168 -3.63 -1.86 -8.11
C MET A 168 -3.88 -3.26 -8.66
N ILE A 169 -5.08 -3.52 -9.20
CA ILE A 169 -5.41 -4.81 -9.80
C ILE A 169 -4.52 -5.07 -11.03
N LEU A 170 -4.34 -4.08 -11.89
CA LEU A 170 -3.46 -4.18 -13.05
C LEU A 170 -2.03 -4.55 -12.64
N VAL A 171 -1.48 -3.84 -11.65
CA VAL A 171 -0.15 -4.10 -11.11
C VAL A 171 -0.03 -5.52 -10.54
N LEU A 172 -1.04 -5.98 -9.81
CA LEU A 172 -1.08 -7.34 -9.26
C LEU A 172 -1.08 -8.40 -10.37
N LEU A 173 -1.87 -8.20 -11.44
CA LEU A 173 -1.92 -9.09 -12.59
C LEU A 173 -0.56 -9.18 -13.29
N ILE A 174 0.13 -8.05 -13.48
CA ILE A 174 1.46 -8.05 -14.10
C ILE A 174 2.47 -8.79 -13.22
N ASN A 175 2.45 -8.57 -11.90
CA ASN A 175 3.29 -9.32 -10.97
C ASN A 175 3.04 -10.84 -11.03
N PHE A 176 1.79 -11.25 -11.20
CA PHE A 176 1.45 -12.66 -11.36
C PHE A 176 2.02 -13.25 -12.66
N VAL A 177 1.97 -12.51 -13.77
CA VAL A 177 2.59 -12.90 -15.05
C VAL A 177 4.11 -13.03 -14.88
N PHE A 178 4.76 -12.09 -14.21
CA PHE A 178 6.20 -12.17 -13.93
C PHE A 178 6.55 -13.40 -13.10
N LEU A 179 5.77 -13.71 -12.08
CA LEU A 179 5.96 -14.90 -11.26
C LEU A 179 5.90 -16.17 -12.10
N PHE A 180 4.87 -16.31 -12.94
CA PHE A 180 4.71 -17.49 -13.80
C PHE A 180 5.87 -17.63 -14.80
N ASN A 181 6.33 -16.52 -15.40
CA ASN A 181 7.47 -16.54 -16.29
C ASN A 181 8.77 -16.97 -15.59
N ILE A 182 9.01 -16.49 -14.37
CA ILE A 182 10.18 -16.88 -13.57
C ILE A 182 10.11 -18.38 -13.26
N VAL A 183 8.97 -18.88 -12.79
CA VAL A 183 8.77 -20.31 -12.47
C VAL A 183 8.90 -21.20 -13.71
N ARG A 184 8.52 -20.71 -14.90
CA ARG A 184 8.69 -21.45 -16.16
C ARG A 184 10.15 -21.58 -16.59
N ILE A 185 10.96 -20.57 -16.30
CA ILE A 185 12.38 -20.50 -16.72
C ILE A 185 13.27 -21.26 -15.75
N LEU A 186 12.92 -21.25 -14.45
CA LEU A 186 13.58 -22.02 -13.40
C LEU A 186 13.30 -23.52 -13.55
#